data_AF-A0A103YM91-F1
#
_entry.id   AF-A0A103YM91-F1
#
_cell.length_a   1.000
_cell.length_b   1.000
_cell.length_c   1.000
_cell.angle_alpha   90.00
_cell.angle_beta   90.00
_cell.angle_gamma   90.00
#
_symmetry.space_group_name_H-M   'P 1'
#
loop_
_entity.id
_entity.type
_entity.pdbx_description
1 polymer ?
#
loop_
_entity_poly.entity_id
_entity_poly.type
_entity_poly.pdbx_seq_one_letter_code
_entity_poly.pdbx_strand_id
1 'polypeptide(L)'
;MSKSIGQATTDIIDEAITFFRANVFFKNFDIQSPADKLLIYLTFYINVALKRLEGCRTLAEGTKAVINLGLEDVPVPGESGFPFPGLFPLPGSQQEAELLRNYLKQIREETSGRLLSVAYRHNGTPNKWWLAFAKRKFINTIAL
;
A
#
# COMPACT_ATOMS: atom_id res chain seq x y z
N MET A 1 -6.80 -22.46 32.76
CA MET A 1 -6.71 -22.37 31.28
C MET A 1 -6.19 -20.99 30.91
N SER A 2 -4.88 -20.86 30.81
CA SER A 2 -4.19 -19.66 30.37
C SER A 2 -4.46 -19.45 28.88
N LYS A 3 -5.23 -18.42 28.54
CA LYS A 3 -5.20 -17.87 27.17
C LYS A 3 -3.80 -17.32 26.98
N SER A 4 -2.95 -18.04 26.24
CA SER A 4 -1.81 -17.43 25.59
C SER A 4 -2.36 -16.33 24.69
N ILE A 5 -2.15 -15.08 25.09
CA ILE A 5 -2.31 -13.94 24.20
C ILE A 5 -1.20 -14.14 23.18
N GLY A 6 -1.55 -14.77 22.05
CA GLY A 6 -0.69 -14.75 20.87
C GLY A 6 -0.37 -13.29 20.64
N GLN A 7 0.90 -12.94 20.80
CA GLN A 7 1.43 -11.64 20.44
C GLN A 7 0.93 -11.40 19.02
N ALA A 8 0.01 -10.44 18.82
CA ALA A 8 -0.35 -10.04 17.47
C ALA A 8 0.96 -9.52 16.86
N THR A 9 1.62 -10.36 16.06
CA THR A 9 2.93 -10.06 15.50
C THR A 9 2.71 -8.96 14.48
N THR A 10 2.88 -7.72 14.91
CA THR A 10 2.88 -6.54 14.04
C THR A 10 3.88 -6.77 12.93
N ASP A 11 3.42 -6.70 11.68
CA ASP A 11 4.26 -6.83 10.50
C ASP A 11 4.46 -5.49 9.78
N ILE A 12 5.19 -5.51 8.67
CA ILE A 12 5.52 -4.30 7.91
C ILE A 12 4.29 -3.61 7.29
N ILE A 13 3.20 -4.35 7.06
CA ILE A 13 1.95 -3.76 6.54
C ILE A 13 1.26 -2.96 7.65
N ASP A 14 1.22 -3.52 8.87
CA ASP A 14 0.69 -2.81 10.03
C ASP A 14 1.51 -1.55 10.32
N GLU A 15 2.84 -1.64 10.21
CA GLU A 15 3.76 -0.52 10.34
C GLU A 15 3.48 0.56 9.28
N ALA A 16 3.37 0.16 8.00
CA ALA A 16 3.09 1.08 6.90
C ALA A 16 1.76 1.82 7.09
N ILE A 17 0.70 1.13 7.49
CA ILE A 17 -0.60 1.75 7.79
C ILE A 17 -0.48 2.68 9.00
N THR A 18 0.19 2.24 10.06
CA THR A 18 0.37 3.03 11.29
C THR A 18 1.07 4.36 11.01
N PHE A 19 2.16 4.33 10.24
CA PHE A 19 2.97 5.52 9.96
C PHE A 19 2.54 6.29 8.71
N PHE A 20 1.62 5.76 7.88
CA PHE A 20 1.21 6.37 6.61
C PHE A 20 0.89 7.87 6.72
N ARG A 21 0.08 8.25 7.71
CA ARG A 21 -0.38 9.65 7.86
C ARG A 21 0.77 10.62 8.12
N ALA A 22 1.88 10.16 8.71
CA ALA A 22 3.10 10.94 8.85
C ALA A 22 3.96 10.85 7.59
N ASN A 23 4.22 9.63 7.11
CA ASN A 23 5.12 9.35 5.99
C ASN A 23 4.68 10.02 4.68
N VAL A 24 3.38 10.14 4.44
CA VAL A 24 2.83 10.72 3.20
C VAL A 24 3.21 12.20 2.98
N PHE A 25 3.69 12.91 4.02
CA PHE A 25 4.15 14.30 3.90
C PHE A 25 5.62 14.43 3.50
N PHE A 26 6.42 13.38 3.67
CA PHE A 26 7.84 13.43 3.37
C PHE A 26 8.08 13.28 1.86
N LYS A 27 9.00 14.09 1.35
CA LYS A 27 9.44 14.04 -0.06
C LYS A 27 10.74 13.27 -0.23
N ASN A 28 11.56 13.24 0.81
CA ASN A 28 12.86 12.59 0.84
C ASN A 28 12.85 11.58 1.98
N PHE A 29 13.39 10.40 1.72
CA PHE A 29 13.55 9.32 2.68
C PHE A 29 15.03 8.97 2.76
N ASP A 30 15.57 8.86 3.97
CA ASP A 30 16.90 8.29 4.19
C ASP A 30 16.78 6.77 4.21
N ILE A 31 17.27 6.11 3.16
CA ILE A 31 17.10 4.67 2.96
C ILE A 31 18.30 3.96 3.56
N GLN A 32 18.11 3.34 4.73
CA GLN A 32 19.17 2.66 5.46
C GLN A 32 19.16 1.14 5.25
N SER A 33 18.00 0.60 4.83
CA SER A 33 17.77 -0.83 4.72
C SER A 33 16.85 -1.20 3.54
N PRO A 34 16.83 -2.48 3.13
CA PRO A 34 15.82 -2.99 2.20
C PRO A 34 14.38 -2.87 2.72
N ALA A 35 14.18 -2.93 4.05
CA ALA A 35 12.87 -2.77 4.66
C ALA A 35 12.30 -1.36 4.44
N ASP A 36 13.15 -0.32 4.46
CA ASP A 36 12.72 1.06 4.17
C ASP A 36 12.18 1.19 2.75
N LYS A 37 12.79 0.50 1.78
CA LYS A 37 12.29 0.47 0.39
C LYS A 37 10.88 -0.12 0.33
N LEU A 38 10.65 -1.21 1.05
CA LEU A 38 9.33 -1.83 1.12
C LEU A 38 8.31 -0.93 1.83
N LEU A 39 8.70 -0.24 2.90
CA LEU A 39 7.86 0.73 3.59
C LEU A 39 7.48 1.91 2.69
N ILE A 40 8.41 2.41 1.87
CA ILE A 40 8.14 3.44 0.85
C ILE A 40 7.14 2.90 -0.20
N TYR A 41 7.32 1.67 -0.67
CA TYR A 41 6.39 1.04 -1.61
C TYR A 41 4.97 0.91 -1.03
N LEU A 42 4.85 0.43 0.21
CA LEU A 42 3.57 0.29 0.89
C LEU A 42 2.92 1.66 1.14
N THR A 43 3.69 2.67 1.53
CA THR A 43 3.19 4.04 1.71
C THR A 43 2.63 4.60 0.39
N PHE A 44 3.32 4.38 -0.72
CA PHE A 44 2.82 4.71 -2.06
C PHE A 44 1.53 3.95 -2.38
N TYR A 45 1.51 2.64 -2.17
CA TYR A 45 0.34 1.82 -2.50
C TYR A 45 -0.88 2.22 -1.67
N ILE A 46 -0.71 2.52 -0.37
CA ILE A 46 -1.78 3.04 0.47
C ILE A 46 -2.32 4.36 -0.11
N ASN A 47 -1.47 5.24 -0.63
CA ASN A 47 -1.92 6.47 -1.29
C ASN A 47 -2.77 6.19 -2.55
N VAL A 48 -2.34 5.25 -3.40
CA VAL A 48 -3.09 4.80 -4.58
C VAL A 48 -4.43 4.18 -4.19
N ALA A 49 -4.45 3.30 -3.19
CA ALA A 49 -5.66 2.67 -2.71
C ALA A 49 -6.64 3.67 -2.10
N LEU A 50 -6.17 4.63 -1.28
CA LEU A 50 -7.01 5.71 -0.77
C LEU A 50 -7.57 6.59 -1.89
N LYS A 51 -6.79 6.82 -2.96
CA LYS A 51 -7.28 7.53 -4.15
C LYS A 51 -8.42 6.78 -4.82
N ARG A 52 -8.29 5.46 -4.95
CA ARG A 52 -9.35 4.59 -5.49
C ARG A 52 -10.60 4.58 -4.61
N LEU A 53 -10.44 4.72 -3.29
CA LEU A 53 -11.53 4.74 -2.31
C LEU A 53 -12.24 6.11 -2.16
N GLU A 54 -11.67 7.21 -2.67
CA GLU A 54 -12.16 8.59 -2.44
C GLU A 54 -13.65 8.78 -2.78
N GLY A 55 -14.15 8.08 -3.80
CA GLY A 55 -15.54 8.15 -4.26
C GLY A 55 -16.48 7.11 -3.66
N CYS A 56 -15.95 6.08 -2.99
CA CYS A 56 -16.74 4.97 -2.46
C CYS A 56 -17.48 5.40 -1.18
N ARG A 57 -18.81 5.26 -1.17
CA ARG A 57 -19.68 5.70 -0.07
C ARG A 57 -20.00 4.60 0.92
N THR A 58 -19.77 3.34 0.54
CA THR A 58 -20.02 2.17 1.39
C THR A 58 -18.81 1.25 1.43
N LEU A 59 -18.68 0.47 2.52
CA LEU A 59 -17.64 -0.55 2.62
C LEU A 59 -17.69 -1.54 1.43
N ALA A 60 -18.87 -1.95 0.99
CA ALA A 60 -19.01 -2.87 -0.14
C ALA A 60 -18.45 -2.28 -1.46
N GLU A 61 -18.74 -1.01 -1.75
CA GLU A 61 -18.14 -0.30 -2.88
C GLU A 61 -16.62 -0.22 -2.74
N GLY A 62 -16.13 0.11 -1.54
CA GLY A 62 -14.70 0.15 -1.24
C GLY A 62 -14.00 -1.18 -1.46
N THR A 63 -14.57 -2.27 -0.93
CA THR A 63 -14.06 -3.64 -1.10
C THR A 63 -13.95 -4.00 -2.57
N LYS A 64 -15.02 -3.75 -3.35
CA LYS A 64 -14.99 -4.00 -4.81
C LYS A 64 -13.89 -3.17 -5.50
N ALA A 65 -13.73 -1.90 -5.10
CA ALA A 65 -12.77 -1.00 -5.71
C ALA A 65 -11.31 -1.43 -5.47
N VAL A 66 -10.99 -1.92 -4.26
CA VAL A 66 -9.63 -2.42 -3.94
C VAL A 66 -9.37 -3.81 -4.51
N ILE A 67 -10.39 -4.68 -4.63
CA ILE A 67 -10.25 -5.96 -5.36
C ILE A 67 -9.89 -5.67 -6.81
N ASN A 68 -10.62 -4.76 -7.47
CA ASN A 68 -10.32 -4.38 -8.86
C ASN A 68 -8.91 -3.79 -8.99
N LEU A 69 -8.46 -3.00 -8.02
CA LEU A 69 -7.09 -2.47 -7.99
C LEU A 69 -6.04 -3.59 -7.85
N GLY A 70 -6.34 -4.66 -7.12
CA GLY A 70 -5.45 -5.83 -7.00
C GLY A 70 -5.34 -6.67 -8.27
N LEU A 71 -6.34 -6.60 -9.16
CA LEU A 71 -6.34 -7.28 -10.46
C LEU A 71 -5.56 -6.54 -11.55
N GLU A 72 -5.21 -5.26 -11.32
CA GLU A 72 -4.42 -4.48 -12.26
C GLU A 72 -2.98 -5.00 -12.34
N ASP A 73 -2.34 -4.78 -13.50
CA ASP A 73 -0.94 -5.18 -13.69
C ASP A 73 -0.03 -4.48 -12.68
N VAL A 74 0.84 -5.27 -12.07
CA VAL A 74 1.78 -4.81 -11.04
C VAL A 74 3.15 -4.67 -11.68
N PRO A 75 3.60 -3.47 -12.08
CA PRO A 75 4.93 -3.31 -12.67
C PRO A 75 6.03 -3.55 -11.62
N VAL A 76 7.16 -4.06 -12.08
CA VAL A 76 8.38 -4.26 -11.28
C VAL A 76 9.51 -3.33 -11.76
N PRO A 77 10.62 -3.16 -11.02
CA PRO A 77 11.70 -2.26 -11.42
C PRO A 77 12.23 -2.55 -12.83
N GLY A 78 12.32 -1.50 -13.65
CA GLY A 78 12.71 -1.59 -15.07
C GLY A 78 11.54 -1.62 -16.05
N GLU A 79 10.32 -1.86 -15.58
CA GLU A 79 9.12 -1.83 -16.42
C GLU A 79 8.46 -0.45 -16.46
N SER A 80 7.75 -0.20 -17.57
CA SER A 80 6.92 1.01 -17.70
C SER A 80 5.87 1.05 -16.59
N GLY A 81 5.69 2.22 -15.98
CA GLY A 81 4.74 2.42 -14.88
C GLY A 81 5.27 2.08 -13.49
N PHE A 82 6.50 1.56 -13.35
CA PHE A 82 7.10 1.42 -12.02
C PHE A 82 7.42 2.80 -11.42
N PRO A 83 6.89 3.14 -10.23
CA PRO A 83 6.86 4.52 -9.74
C PRO A 83 8.19 5.03 -9.16
N PHE A 84 9.19 4.15 -8.96
CA PHE A 84 10.42 4.50 -8.24
C PHE A 84 11.69 4.26 -9.06
N PRO A 85 12.06 5.20 -9.96
CA PRO A 85 13.27 5.07 -10.75
C PRO A 85 14.52 5.02 -9.85
N GLY A 86 15.38 4.01 -10.04
CA GLY A 86 16.66 3.87 -9.35
C GLY A 86 16.60 3.48 -7.86
N LEU A 87 15.41 3.44 -7.24
CA LEU A 87 15.26 3.09 -5.82
C LEU A 87 15.46 1.58 -5.57
N PHE A 88 14.93 0.77 -6.48
CA PHE A 88 14.98 -0.67 -6.42
C PHE A 88 15.99 -1.21 -7.45
N PRO A 89 16.73 -2.28 -7.10
CA PRO A 89 17.56 -2.96 -8.08
C PRO A 89 16.68 -3.54 -9.20
N LEU A 90 17.23 -3.59 -10.41
CA LEU A 90 16.60 -4.31 -11.52
C LEU A 90 16.67 -5.82 -11.25
N PRO A 91 15.60 -6.59 -11.51
CA PRO A 91 15.67 -8.04 -11.46
C PRO A 91 16.75 -8.57 -12.43
N GLY A 92 17.55 -9.53 -11.99
CA GLY A 92 18.61 -10.14 -12.80
C GLY A 92 18.11 -11.15 -13.83
N SER A 93 16.84 -11.58 -13.73
CA SER A 93 16.20 -12.49 -14.68
C SER A 93 14.69 -12.29 -14.75
N GLN A 94 14.05 -12.84 -15.79
CA GLN A 94 12.58 -12.86 -15.88
C GLN A 94 11.92 -13.64 -14.74
N GLN A 95 12.58 -14.69 -14.23
CA GLN A 95 12.08 -15.49 -13.10
C GLN A 95 12.08 -14.68 -11.81
N GLU A 96 13.15 -13.92 -11.57
CA GLU A 96 13.23 -13.00 -10.42
C GLU A 96 12.21 -11.86 -10.52
N ALA A 97 12.01 -11.31 -11.73
CA ALA A 97 10.98 -10.30 -11.99
C ALA A 97 9.58 -10.84 -11.64
N GLU A 98 9.26 -12.07 -12.05
CA GLU A 98 7.96 -12.67 -11.77
C GLU A 98 7.79 -13.04 -10.30
N LEU A 99 8.84 -13.50 -9.63
CA LEU A 99 8.84 -13.73 -8.18
C LEU A 99 8.54 -12.43 -7.43
N LEU A 100 9.23 -11.34 -7.78
CA LEU A 100 8.99 -10.03 -7.19
C LEU A 100 7.57 -9.54 -7.48
N ARG A 101 7.07 -9.72 -8.72
CA ARG A 101 5.71 -9.33 -9.09
C ARG A 101 4.66 -10.03 -8.22
N ASN A 102 4.81 -11.33 -8.02
CA ASN A 102 3.88 -12.11 -7.19
C ASN A 102 3.96 -11.72 -5.72
N TYR A 103 5.16 -11.42 -5.21
CA TYR A 103 5.33 -10.85 -3.88
C TYR A 103 4.61 -9.49 -3.74
N LEU A 104 4.79 -8.59 -4.72
CA LEU A 104 4.12 -7.28 -4.73
C LEU A 104 2.60 -7.40 -4.83
N LYS A 105 2.07 -8.38 -5.59
CA LYS A 105 0.62 -8.67 -5.63
C LYS A 105 0.10 -9.07 -4.26
N GLN A 106 0.78 -10.00 -3.58
CA GLN A 106 0.37 -10.49 -2.27
C GLN A 106 0.34 -9.36 -1.22
N ILE A 107 1.39 -8.55 -1.13
CA ILE A 107 1.41 -7.46 -0.14
C ILE A 107 0.35 -6.39 -0.45
N ARG A 108 0.01 -6.15 -1.72
CA ARG A 108 -1.05 -5.22 -2.13
C ARG A 108 -2.43 -5.71 -1.69
N GLU A 109 -2.71 -6.99 -1.88
CA GLU A 109 -3.96 -7.62 -1.45
C GLU A 109 -4.13 -7.53 0.08
N GLU A 110 -3.11 -7.95 0.83
CA GLU A 110 -3.11 -7.89 2.30
C GLU A 110 -3.24 -6.44 2.81
N THR A 111 -2.50 -5.50 2.21
CA THR A 111 -2.58 -4.08 2.55
C THR A 111 -3.99 -3.53 2.28
N SER A 112 -4.59 -3.88 1.15
CA SER A 112 -5.95 -3.45 0.81
C SER A 112 -6.98 -3.94 1.82
N GLY A 113 -6.91 -5.22 2.20
CA GLY A 113 -7.80 -5.79 3.22
C GLY A 113 -7.70 -5.05 4.56
N ARG A 114 -6.48 -4.80 5.03
CA ARG A 114 -6.24 -4.09 6.31
C ARG A 114 -6.58 -2.60 6.22
N LEU A 115 -6.36 -1.97 5.06
CA LEU A 115 -6.66 -0.56 4.84
C LEU A 115 -8.17 -0.26 4.92
N LEU A 116 -9.03 -1.17 4.47
CA LEU A 116 -10.49 -1.00 4.57
C LEU A 116 -10.93 -0.79 6.03
N SER A 117 -10.30 -1.49 6.98
CA SER A 117 -10.61 -1.40 8.42
C SER A 117 -10.32 -0.02 9.02
N VAL A 118 -9.44 0.77 8.42
CA VAL A 118 -9.15 2.15 8.86
C VAL A 118 -9.84 3.21 7.99
N ALA A 119 -10.06 2.91 6.71
CA ALA A 119 -10.71 3.78 5.74
C ALA A 119 -12.24 3.84 5.90
N TYR A 120 -12.84 2.83 6.54
CA TYR A 120 -14.26 2.78 6.88
C TYR A 120 -14.47 2.63 8.38
N ARG A 121 -15.57 3.20 8.89
CA ARG A 121 -16.01 3.01 10.27
C ARG A 121 -16.74 1.67 10.41
N HIS A 122 -16.93 1.23 11.65
CA HIS A 122 -17.67 0.00 11.96
C HIS A 122 -19.10 -0.04 11.39
N ASN A 123 -19.73 1.12 11.19
CA ASN A 123 -21.05 1.24 10.56
C ASN A 123 -21.01 1.26 9.02
N GLY A 124 -19.86 0.95 8.40
CA GLY A 124 -19.68 0.91 6.95
C GLY A 124 -19.56 2.26 6.27
N THR A 125 -19.60 3.37 7.01
CA THR A 125 -19.46 4.73 6.43
C THR A 125 -18.00 5.13 6.26
N PRO A 126 -17.67 5.99 5.28
CA PRO A 126 -16.29 6.37 5.02
C PRO A 126 -15.66 7.19 6.16
N ASN A 127 -14.41 6.90 6.49
CA ASN A 127 -13.65 7.62 7.50
C ASN A 127 -12.93 8.84 6.89
N LYS A 128 -13.53 10.03 7.02
CA LYS A 128 -12.98 11.28 6.46
C LYS A 128 -11.54 11.58 6.91
N TRP A 129 -11.12 11.12 8.09
CA TRP A 129 -9.77 11.35 8.61
C TRP A 129 -8.69 10.55 7.89
N TRP A 130 -9.08 9.47 7.21
CA TRP A 130 -8.21 8.69 6.33
C TRP A 130 -8.36 9.13 4.88
N LEU A 131 -9.60 9.28 4.41
CA LEU A 131 -9.86 9.64 3.01
C LEU A 131 -9.44 11.07 2.65
N ALA A 132 -9.28 11.97 3.62
CA ALA A 132 -8.70 13.29 3.39
C ALA A 132 -7.28 13.23 2.77
N PHE A 133 -6.56 12.12 2.95
CA PHE A 133 -5.23 11.92 2.39
C PHE A 133 -5.22 11.46 0.92
N ALA A 134 -6.37 11.05 0.37
CA ALA A 134 -6.51 10.61 -1.03
C ALA A 134 -6.09 11.67 -2.06
N LYS A 135 -6.21 12.96 -1.71
CA LYS A 135 -5.83 14.08 -2.58
C LYS A 135 -4.35 14.43 -2.49
N ARG A 136 -3.61 13.90 -1.52
CA ARG A 136 -2.18 14.14 -1.39
C ARG A 136 -1.44 13.19 -2.32
N LYS A 137 -0.43 13.70 -3.02
CA LYS A 137 0.49 12.88 -3.81
C LYS A 137 1.67 12.48 -2.93
N PHE A 138 2.01 11.20 -2.96
CA PHE A 138 3.24 10.69 -2.35
C PHE A 138 4.41 10.78 -3.33
N ILE A 139 5.55 11.35 -2.90
CA ILE A 139 6.82 11.49 -3.66
C ILE A 139 6.63 11.74 -5.16
N ASN A 140 6.20 12.93 -5.62
CA ASN A 140 6.17 13.34 -7.04
C ASN A 140 5.84 12.24 -8.09
N THR A 141 5.09 11.21 -7.71
CA THR A 141 4.83 10.06 -8.58
C THR A 141 3.69 10.52 -9.46
N ILE A 142 3.95 10.51 -10.76
CA ILE A 142 2.89 10.66 -11.74
C ILE A 142 2.10 9.37 -11.61
N ALA A 143 1.04 9.40 -10.80
CA ALA A 143 -0.03 8.43 -10.93
C ALA A 143 -0.60 8.64 -12.33
N LEU A 144 -0.21 7.77 -13.26
CA LEU A 144 -0.81 7.66 -14.59
C LEU A 144 -2.24 7.13 -14.45
#